data_AF-A6TVJ9-F1
#
_entry.id   AF-A6TVJ9-F1
#
_cell.length_a   1.000
_cell.length_b   1.000
_cell.length_c   1.000
_cell.angle_alpha   90.00
_cell.angle_beta   90.00
_cell.angle_gamma   90.00
#
_symmetry.space_group_name_H-M   'P 1'
#
loop_
_entity.id
_entity.type
_entity.pdbx_description
1 polymer ?
#
loop_
_entity_poly.entity_id
_entity_poly.type
_entity_poly.pdbx_seq_one_letter_code
_entity_poly.pdbx_strand_id
1 'polypeptide(L)'
;MKLKRRLPKLPKINWKLFLTVMVIIVLVVAAVKVIPKFISGGDQEVSYVILEKEQVPEEIQEILPRYKMLERALAAKVQDDIYVIVTRGEKLTAGYSVDIEQIMIIKDHDEEKLMVHAAFKDPKADDLVAQVISYPYVVARVELEELPKKIDLKVTYQE
;
A
#
# COMPACT_ATOMS: atom_id res chain seq x y z
N MET A 1 39.54 -22.65 38.17
CA MET A 1 38.49 -22.01 39.02
C MET A 1 37.13 -22.23 38.33
N LYS A 2 36.30 -23.19 38.79
CA LYS A 2 35.02 -23.54 38.12
C LYS A 2 33.88 -22.68 38.68
N LEU A 3 33.33 -21.79 37.86
CA LEU A 3 32.23 -20.89 38.23
C LEU A 3 30.90 -21.68 38.28
N LYS A 4 30.44 -22.05 39.47
CA LYS A 4 29.13 -22.70 39.68
C LYS A 4 28.04 -21.62 39.66
N ARG A 5 27.46 -21.34 38.49
CA ARG A 5 26.29 -20.45 38.38
C ARG A 5 25.09 -21.12 39.04
N ARG A 6 24.62 -20.59 40.16
CA ARG A 6 23.39 -21.02 40.83
C ARG A 6 22.21 -20.37 40.11
N LEU A 7 21.31 -21.19 39.57
CA LEU A 7 20.06 -20.71 39.00
C LEU A 7 19.09 -20.28 40.12
N PRO A 8 18.37 -19.15 39.98
CA PRO A 8 17.37 -18.73 40.95
C PRO A 8 16.21 -19.73 40.99
N LYS A 9 15.68 -20.00 42.19
CA LYS A 9 14.53 -20.89 42.38
C LYS A 9 13.28 -20.20 41.84
N LEU A 10 12.65 -20.80 40.83
CA LEU A 10 11.38 -20.30 40.30
C LEU A 10 10.28 -20.38 41.38
N PRO A 11 9.36 -19.41 41.44
CA PRO A 11 8.25 -19.42 42.38
C PRO A 11 7.36 -20.66 42.14
N LYS A 12 6.72 -21.17 43.20
CA LYS A 12 5.78 -22.30 43.11
C LYS A 12 4.53 -21.86 42.34
N ILE A 13 4.57 -21.98 41.02
CA ILE A 13 3.47 -21.61 40.14
C ILE A 13 2.33 -22.61 40.32
N ASN A 14 1.15 -22.11 40.68
CA ASN A 14 -0.06 -22.91 40.74
C ASN A 14 -0.45 -23.32 39.32
N TRP A 15 -0.31 -24.61 39.00
CA TRP A 15 -0.51 -25.12 37.63
C TRP A 15 -1.88 -24.75 37.03
N LYS A 16 -2.91 -24.69 37.88
CA LYS A 16 -4.24 -24.19 37.50
C LYS A 16 -4.19 -22.74 37.01
N LEU A 17 -3.46 -21.86 37.70
CA LEU A 17 -3.29 -20.44 37.35
C LEU A 17 -2.49 -20.29 36.05
N PHE A 18 -1.47 -21.13 35.83
CA PHE A 18 -0.68 -21.13 34.60
C PHE A 18 -1.53 -21.50 33.38
N LEU A 19 -2.37 -22.53 33.50
CA LEU A 19 -3.31 -22.92 32.45
C LEU A 19 -4.30 -21.79 32.12
N THR A 20 -4.86 -21.11 33.13
CA THR A 20 -5.80 -19.99 32.89
C THR A 20 -5.12 -18.84 32.16
N VAL A 21 -3.90 -18.46 32.57
CA VAL A 21 -3.14 -17.37 31.93
C VAL A 21 -2.77 -17.75 30.48
N MET A 22 -2.41 -19.01 30.22
CA MET A 22 -2.11 -19.48 28.87
C MET A 22 -3.34 -19.39 27.95
N VAL A 23 -4.53 -19.79 28.43
CA VAL A 23 -5.79 -19.71 27.67
C VAL A 23 -6.15 -18.25 27.38
N ILE A 24 -5.97 -17.34 28.33
CA ILE A 24 -6.21 -15.90 28.14
C ILE A 24 -5.25 -15.32 27.09
N ILE A 25 -3.97 -15.69 27.14
CA ILE A 25 -2.98 -15.27 26.14
C ILE A 25 -3.38 -15.75 24.74
N VAL A 26 -3.83 -17.01 24.62
CA VAL A 26 -4.30 -17.55 23.33
C VAL A 26 -5.53 -16.80 22.82
N LEU A 27 -6.48 -16.45 23.70
CA LEU A 27 -7.66 -15.65 23.33
C LEU A 27 -7.29 -14.22 22.89
N VAL A 28 -6.34 -13.58 23.57
CA VAL A 28 -5.85 -12.25 23.20
C VAL A 28 -5.13 -12.30 21.85
N VAL A 29 -4.28 -13.30 21.61
CA VAL A 29 -3.59 -13.48 20.32
C VAL A 29 -4.58 -13.77 19.19
N ALA A 30 -5.61 -14.57 19.44
CA ALA A 30 -6.68 -14.82 18.48
C ALA A 30 -7.46 -13.55 18.15
N ALA A 31 -7.82 -12.74 19.17
CA ALA A 31 -8.50 -11.47 18.97
C ALA A 31 -7.67 -10.50 18.12
N VAL A 32 -6.36 -10.35 18.40
CA VAL A 32 -5.46 -9.45 17.63
C VAL A 32 -5.38 -9.85 16.15
N LYS A 33 -5.48 -11.14 15.80
CA LYS A 33 -5.52 -11.58 14.39
C LYS A 33 -6.89 -11.38 13.72
N VAL A 34 -7.99 -11.39 14.47
CA VAL A 34 -9.35 -11.29 13.93
C VAL A 34 -9.80 -9.83 13.78
N ILE A 35 -9.39 -8.95 14.69
CA ILE A 35 -9.74 -7.52 14.70
C ILE A 35 -9.44 -6.79 13.38
N PRO A 36 -8.27 -6.92 12.72
CA PRO A 36 -8.01 -6.20 11.47
C PRO A 36 -8.93 -6.64 10.32
N LYS A 37 -9.49 -7.85 10.37
CA LYS A 37 -10.41 -8.35 9.32
C LYS A 37 -11.88 -7.98 9.56
N PHE A 38 -12.27 -7.62 10.78
CA PHE A 38 -13.68 -7.36 11.13
C PHE A 38 -14.03 -5.87 11.28
N ILE A 39 -13.02 -4.99 11.41
CA ILE A 39 -13.23 -3.53 11.51
C ILE A 39 -13.26 -2.84 10.13
N SER A 40 -12.69 -3.46 9.09
CA SER A 40 -12.78 -2.97 7.71
C SER A 40 -14.15 -3.34 7.13
N GLY A 41 -15.12 -2.44 7.26
CA GLY A 41 -16.47 -2.63 6.72
C GLY A 41 -16.43 -2.75 5.19
N GLY A 42 -16.57 -3.98 4.67
CA GLY A 42 -16.78 -4.27 3.24
C GLY A 42 -15.60 -3.99 2.29
N ASP A 43 -14.68 -3.12 2.69
CA ASP A 43 -13.54 -2.69 1.90
C ASP A 43 -12.46 -3.78 1.87
N GLN A 44 -12.07 -4.19 0.65
CA GLN A 44 -11.08 -5.23 0.44
C GLN A 44 -9.76 -4.61 -0.02
N GLU A 45 -8.71 -4.78 0.78
CA GLU A 45 -7.36 -4.38 0.39
C GLU A 45 -6.87 -5.24 -0.78
N VAL A 46 -6.35 -4.59 -1.81
CA VAL A 46 -5.86 -5.21 -3.04
C VAL A 46 -4.33 -5.29 -2.93
N SER A 47 -3.79 -6.50 -3.06
CA SER A 47 -2.34 -6.70 -3.09
C SER A 47 -1.77 -6.19 -4.40
N TYR A 48 -0.59 -5.58 -4.35
CA TYR A 48 0.06 -5.00 -5.51
C TYR A 48 1.58 -5.08 -5.42
N VAL A 49 2.23 -4.99 -6.58
CA VAL A 49 3.69 -4.92 -6.71
C VAL A 49 4.02 -3.69 -7.54
N ILE A 50 4.82 -2.78 -6.98
CA ILE A 50 5.37 -1.63 -7.72
C ILE A 50 6.36 -2.16 -8.77
N LEU A 51 6.24 -1.66 -9.99
CA LEU A 51 7.07 -2.05 -11.11
C LEU A 51 8.19 -1.04 -11.34
N GLU A 52 9.40 -1.54 -11.56
CA GLU A 52 10.47 -0.76 -12.15
C GLU A 52 10.15 -0.46 -13.61
N LYS A 53 10.81 0.56 -14.18
CA LYS A 53 10.51 1.04 -15.54
C LYS A 53 10.62 -0.05 -16.60
N GLU A 54 11.58 -0.95 -16.43
CA GLU A 54 11.87 -2.07 -17.32
C GLU A 54 10.81 -3.19 -17.22
N GLN A 55 10.06 -3.24 -16.12
CA GLN A 55 9.00 -4.21 -15.88
C GLN A 55 7.62 -3.72 -16.35
N VAL A 56 7.49 -2.42 -16.68
CA VAL A 56 6.24 -1.84 -17.17
C VAL A 56 6.00 -2.32 -18.62
N PRO A 57 4.85 -2.94 -18.91
CA PRO A 57 4.48 -3.34 -20.28
C PRO A 57 4.58 -2.20 -21.28
N GLU A 58 5.03 -2.51 -22.50
CA GLU A 58 5.25 -1.54 -23.57
C GLU A 58 3.96 -0.78 -23.92
N GLU A 59 2.82 -1.47 -23.90
CA GLU A 59 1.50 -0.90 -24.16
C GLU A 59 1.15 0.23 -23.17
N ILE A 60 1.56 0.11 -21.90
CA ILE A 60 1.37 1.16 -20.90
C ILE A 60 2.29 2.34 -21.20
N GLN A 61 3.54 2.08 -21.59
CA GLN A 61 4.51 3.13 -21.92
C GLN A 61 4.06 3.96 -23.13
N GLU A 62 3.43 3.33 -24.12
CA GLU A 62 2.91 3.99 -25.31
C GLU A 62 1.72 4.91 -25.02
N ILE A 63 0.84 4.54 -24.09
CA ILE A 63 -0.35 5.32 -23.76
C ILE A 63 -0.10 6.39 -22.69
N LEU A 64 0.88 6.19 -21.81
CA LEU A 64 1.18 7.07 -20.68
C LEU A 64 1.35 8.56 -21.10
N PRO A 65 2.02 8.90 -22.22
CA PRO A 65 2.14 10.29 -22.69
C PRO A 65 0.80 11.02 -22.86
N ARG A 66 -0.30 10.31 -23.11
CA ARG A 66 -1.64 10.90 -23.28
C ARG A 66 -2.28 11.32 -21.96
N TYR A 67 -1.82 10.74 -20.84
CA TYR A 67 -2.47 10.90 -19.54
C TYR A 67 -1.58 11.59 -18.49
N LYS A 68 -0.27 11.65 -18.72
CA LYS A 68 0.74 12.19 -17.79
C LYS A 68 0.55 13.67 -17.41
N MET A 69 -0.28 14.43 -18.12
CA MET A 69 -0.44 15.86 -17.94
C MET A 69 -1.19 16.25 -16.66
N LEU A 70 -2.07 15.37 -16.15
CA LEU A 70 -2.87 15.65 -14.96
C LEU A 70 -2.57 14.65 -13.83
N GLU A 71 -2.89 15.06 -12.61
CA GLU A 71 -2.91 14.18 -11.45
C GLU A 71 -4.13 13.26 -11.51
N ARG A 72 -3.90 11.94 -11.63
CA ARG A 72 -4.98 10.94 -11.73
C ARG A 72 -4.47 9.52 -11.47
N ALA A 73 -5.41 8.63 -11.15
CA ALA A 73 -5.21 7.19 -11.21
C ALA A 73 -5.90 6.62 -12.46
N LEU A 74 -5.32 5.57 -13.03
CA LEU A 74 -5.84 4.83 -14.17
C LEU A 74 -5.69 3.34 -13.91
N ALA A 75 -6.58 2.53 -14.45
CA ALA A 75 -6.42 1.08 -14.53
C ALA A 75 -6.34 0.65 -16.00
N ALA A 76 -5.42 -0.24 -16.31
CA ALA A 76 -5.27 -0.84 -17.64
C ALA A 76 -5.12 -2.35 -17.49
N LYS A 77 -5.77 -3.11 -18.37
CA LYS A 77 -5.56 -4.56 -18.50
C LYS A 77 -4.63 -4.78 -19.69
N VAL A 78 -3.52 -5.46 -19.45
CA VAL A 78 -2.59 -5.88 -20.50
C VAL A 78 -2.46 -7.40 -20.39
N GLN A 79 -2.84 -8.10 -21.45
CA GLN A 79 -3.05 -9.55 -21.43
C GLN A 79 -4.06 -9.93 -20.33
N ASP A 80 -3.64 -10.68 -19.32
CA ASP A 80 -4.46 -11.08 -18.18
C ASP A 80 -4.14 -10.31 -16.88
N ASP A 81 -3.07 -9.51 -16.87
CA ASP A 81 -2.65 -8.73 -15.71
C ASP A 81 -3.30 -7.34 -15.70
N ILE A 82 -3.63 -6.84 -14.52
CA ILE A 82 -4.19 -5.51 -14.30
C ILE A 82 -3.13 -4.62 -13.68
N TYR A 83 -3.04 -3.40 -14.19
CA TYR A 83 -2.06 -2.40 -13.79
C TYR A 83 -2.77 -1.13 -13.36
N VAL A 84 -2.33 -0.58 -12.24
CA VAL A 84 -2.72 0.75 -11.76
C VAL A 84 -1.59 1.71 -12.04
N ILE A 85 -1.92 2.83 -12.68
CA ILE A 85 -0.98 3.91 -12.98
C ILE A 85 -1.45 5.14 -12.22
N VAL A 86 -0.56 5.73 -11.42
CA VAL A 86 -0.80 7.04 -10.80
C VAL A 86 0.15 8.04 -11.41
N THR A 87 -0.38 9.12 -11.96
CA THR A 87 0.38 10.22 -12.54
C THR A 87 0.30 11.45 -11.65
N ARG A 88 1.39 12.21 -11.60
CA ARG A 88 1.47 13.45 -10.83
C ARG A 88 1.31 14.72 -11.67
N GLY A 89 0.90 14.57 -12.92
CA GLY A 89 0.79 15.70 -13.83
C GLY A 89 2.14 16.27 -14.25
N GLU A 90 2.08 17.35 -15.03
CA GLU A 90 3.25 18.13 -15.40
C GLU A 90 3.79 18.92 -14.20
N LYS A 91 5.10 18.85 -13.97
CA LYS A 91 5.81 19.67 -12.99
C LYS A 91 6.94 20.42 -13.69
N LEU A 92 7.11 21.70 -13.37
CA LEU A 92 8.07 22.57 -14.07
C LEU A 92 9.52 22.40 -13.59
N THR A 93 9.73 21.63 -12.52
CA THR A 93 11.06 21.28 -12.01
C THR A 93 11.14 19.79 -11.69
N ALA A 94 12.35 19.31 -11.43
CA ALA A 94 12.59 18.02 -10.82
C ALA A 94 12.25 18.03 -9.31
N GLY A 95 12.37 16.86 -8.66
CA GLY A 95 12.19 16.70 -7.21
C GLY A 95 10.78 16.30 -6.77
N TYR A 96 9.83 16.27 -7.71
CA TYR A 96 8.48 15.78 -7.48
C TYR A 96 8.45 14.24 -7.57
N SER A 97 7.88 13.55 -6.58
CA SER A 97 7.61 12.10 -6.65
C SER A 97 6.16 11.73 -6.33
N VAL A 98 5.78 10.51 -6.67
CA VAL A 98 4.49 9.89 -6.38
C VAL A 98 4.71 8.44 -5.98
N ASP A 99 4.04 8.01 -4.92
CA ASP A 99 4.04 6.64 -4.42
C ASP A 99 2.61 6.17 -4.20
N ILE A 100 2.36 4.86 -4.31
CA ILE A 100 1.08 4.25 -3.92
C ILE A 100 1.24 3.76 -2.48
N GLU A 101 0.34 4.21 -1.60
CA GLU A 101 0.32 3.77 -0.20
C GLU A 101 -0.62 2.57 -0.02
N GLN A 102 -1.80 2.63 -0.65
CA GLN A 102 -2.82 1.60 -0.51
C GLN A 102 -3.70 1.53 -1.76
N ILE A 103 -4.16 0.33 -2.08
CA ILE A 103 -5.20 0.10 -3.09
C ILE A 103 -6.29 -0.74 -2.42
N MET A 104 -7.54 -0.31 -2.57
CA MET A 104 -8.66 -1.00 -1.95
C MET A 104 -9.89 -0.97 -2.86
N ILE A 105 -10.65 -2.05 -2.87
CA ILE A 105 -11.98 -2.09 -3.44
C ILE A 105 -12.95 -1.55 -2.39
N ILE A 106 -13.68 -0.50 -2.75
CA ILE A 106 -14.77 0.04 -1.94
C ILE A 106 -16.08 -0.36 -2.60
N LYS A 107 -16.99 -0.89 -1.79
CA LYS A 107 -18.35 -1.23 -2.21
C LYS A 107 -19.30 -0.20 -1.62
N ASP A 108 -19.81 0.68 -2.48
CA ASP A 108 -20.82 1.66 -2.09
C ASP A 108 -22.15 1.27 -2.74
N HIS A 109 -23.07 0.77 -1.92
CA HIS A 109 -24.34 0.18 -2.35
C HIS A 109 -24.17 -0.95 -3.40
N ASP A 110 -24.30 -0.62 -4.69
CA ASP A 110 -24.25 -1.53 -5.85
C ASP A 110 -23.07 -1.20 -6.79
N GLU A 111 -22.27 -0.19 -6.47
CA GLU A 111 -21.12 0.21 -7.27
C GLU A 111 -19.81 -0.18 -6.59
N GLU A 112 -19.06 -1.05 -7.27
CA GLU A 112 -17.72 -1.42 -6.89
C GLU A 112 -16.71 -0.49 -7.56
N LYS A 113 -15.84 0.13 -6.76
CA LYS A 113 -14.82 1.05 -7.25
C LYS A 113 -13.46 0.75 -6.65
N LEU A 114 -12.41 0.91 -7.46
CA LEU A 114 -11.03 0.83 -7.01
C LEU A 114 -10.60 2.19 -6.44
N MET A 115 -10.33 2.26 -5.15
CA MET A 115 -9.78 3.44 -4.50
C MET A 115 -8.26 3.30 -4.39
N VAL A 116 -7.53 4.24 -4.96
CA VAL A 116 -6.07 4.30 -4.90
C VAL A 116 -5.66 5.44 -3.99
N HIS A 117 -4.95 5.12 -2.91
CA HIS A 117 -4.34 6.10 -2.02
C HIS A 117 -2.91 6.32 -2.47
N ALA A 118 -2.59 7.55 -2.85
CA ALA A 118 -1.26 7.91 -3.30
C ALA A 118 -0.66 9.01 -2.42
N ALA A 119 0.65 8.90 -2.16
CA ALA A 119 1.45 9.92 -1.55
C ALA A 119 2.14 10.76 -2.61
N PHE A 120 1.91 12.07 -2.59
CA PHE A 120 2.61 13.03 -3.42
C PHE A 120 3.63 13.77 -2.58
N LYS A 121 4.88 13.83 -3.06
CA LYS A 121 5.96 14.51 -2.34
C LYS A 121 6.56 15.63 -3.17
N ASP A 122 6.33 16.86 -2.75
CA ASP A 122 6.91 18.06 -3.37
C ASP A 122 8.40 18.19 -2.97
N PRO A 123 9.24 18.78 -3.83
CA PRO A 123 10.55 19.24 -3.38
C PRO A 123 10.36 20.34 -2.33
N LYS A 124 11.29 20.42 -1.37
CA LYS A 124 11.26 21.47 -0.35
C LYS A 124 11.61 22.81 -0.96
N ALA A 125 11.16 23.88 -0.32
CA ALA A 125 11.41 25.25 -0.80
C ALA A 125 12.91 25.58 -0.89
N ASP A 126 13.74 24.94 -0.08
CA ASP A 126 15.21 25.08 -0.04
C ASP A 126 15.96 24.01 -0.86
N ASP A 127 15.25 23.05 -1.47
CA ASP A 127 15.88 22.02 -2.30
C ASP A 127 16.41 22.65 -3.60
N LEU A 128 17.68 22.39 -3.89
CA LEU A 128 18.27 22.69 -5.20
C LEU A 128 17.79 21.67 -6.24
N VAL A 129 16.72 22.01 -6.96
CA VAL A 129 16.14 21.16 -8.01
C VAL A 129 16.47 21.68 -9.42
N ALA A 130 16.62 20.74 -10.36
CA ALA A 130 16.82 21.09 -11.77
C ALA A 130 15.54 21.70 -12.38
N GLN A 131 15.70 22.75 -13.17
CA GLN A 131 14.61 23.39 -13.93
C GLN A 131 14.33 22.63 -15.23
N VAL A 132 13.79 21.43 -15.08
CA VAL A 132 13.37 20.57 -16.19
C VAL A 132 11.93 20.14 -15.97
N ILE A 133 11.14 20.18 -17.05
CA ILE A 133 9.77 19.68 -17.01
C ILE A 133 9.81 18.17 -16.72
N SER A 134 9.13 17.75 -15.66
CA SER A 134 9.05 16.37 -15.22
C SER A 134 7.60 15.88 -15.16
N TYR A 135 7.43 14.57 -15.28
CA TYR A 135 6.13 13.90 -15.24
C TYR A 135 6.22 12.68 -14.32
N PRO A 136 6.20 12.86 -12.99
CA PRO A 136 6.30 11.75 -12.05
C PRO A 136 5.11 10.81 -12.20
N TYR A 137 5.38 9.51 -12.22
CA TYR A 137 4.35 8.48 -12.24
C TYR A 137 4.86 7.21 -11.54
N VAL A 138 3.93 6.38 -11.11
CA VAL A 138 4.20 5.05 -10.56
C VAL A 138 3.22 4.06 -11.18
N VAL A 139 3.71 2.85 -11.46
CA VAL A 139 2.91 1.75 -12.00
C VAL A 139 2.98 0.58 -11.02
N ALA A 140 1.83 0.04 -10.69
CA ALA A 140 1.70 -1.16 -9.88
C ALA A 140 0.95 -2.24 -10.66
N ARG A 141 1.44 -3.47 -10.64
CA ARG A 141 0.63 -4.63 -11.01
C ARG A 141 -0.21 -5.02 -9.80
N VAL A 142 -1.51 -5.20 -10.00
CA VAL A 142 -2.47 -5.49 -8.91
C VAL A 142 -3.05 -6.89 -9.06
N GLU A 143 -3.31 -7.54 -7.93
CA GLU A 143 -3.97 -8.84 -7.89
C GLU A 143 -5.50 -8.65 -7.94
N LEU A 144 -6.02 -8.53 -9.18
CA LEU A 144 -7.45 -8.42 -9.48
C LEU A 144 -7.81 -9.38 -10.61
N GLU A 145 -9.01 -9.96 -10.56
CA GLU A 145 -9.51 -10.84 -11.62
C GLU A 145 -10.08 -10.04 -12.81
N GLU A 146 -10.73 -8.91 -12.52
CA GLU A 146 -11.42 -8.07 -13.51
C GLU A 146 -11.00 -6.61 -13.42
N LEU A 147 -10.98 -5.95 -14.59
CA LEU A 147 -10.66 -4.53 -14.68
C LEU A 147 -11.77 -3.72 -13.95
N PRO A 148 -11.41 -2.84 -13.00
CA PRO A 148 -12.41 -2.08 -12.27
C PRO A 148 -13.16 -1.11 -13.19
N LYS A 149 -14.48 -1.02 -13.01
CA LYS A 149 -15.34 -0.12 -13.81
C LYS A 149 -15.13 1.35 -13.44
N LYS A 150 -14.76 1.62 -12.19
CA LYS A 150 -14.50 2.96 -11.65
C LYS A 150 -13.21 2.95 -10.84
N ILE A 151 -12.44 4.02 -10.96
CA ILE A 151 -11.23 4.25 -10.20
C ILE A 151 -11.25 5.65 -9.61
N ASP A 152 -11.05 5.75 -8.30
CA ASP A 152 -10.94 7.00 -7.56
C ASP A 152 -9.51 7.14 -7.04
N LEU A 153 -8.98 8.37 -7.08
CA LEU A 153 -7.68 8.72 -6.51
C LEU A 153 -7.89 9.54 -5.24
N LYS A 154 -7.33 9.08 -4.14
CA LYS A 154 -7.18 9.85 -2.90
C LYS A 154 -5.71 10.19 -2.71
N VAL A 155 -5.41 11.48 -2.58
CA VAL A 155 -4.03 11.97 -2.47
C VAL A 155 -3.76 12.44 -1.05
N THR A 156 -2.60 12.05 -0.52
CA THR A 156 -1.98 12.65 0.66
C THR A 156 -0.72 13.39 0.21
N TYR A 157 -0.55 14.63 0.65
CA TYR A 157 0.68 15.39 0.39
C TYR A 157 1.64 15.19 1.55
N GLN A 158 2.85 14.71 1.26
CA GLN A 158 3.92 14.50 2.23
C GLN A 158 4.94 15.66 2.16
N GLU A 159 5.43 16.09 3.32
CA GLU A 159 6.45 17.14 3.50
C GLU A 159 7.90 16.64 3.31
#